data_AF-A0A952J5F5-F1
#
_entry.id   AF-A0A952J5F5-F1
#
_cell.length_a   1.000
_cell.length_b   1.000
_cell.length_c   1.000
_cell.angle_alpha   90.00
_cell.angle_beta   90.00
_cell.angle_gamma   90.00
#
_symmetry.space_group_name_H-M   'P 1'
#
loop_
_entity.id
_entity.type
_entity.pdbx_description
1 polymer ?
#
loop_
_entity_poly.entity_id
_entity_poly.type
_entity_poly.pdbx_seq_one_letter_code
_entity_poly.pdbx_strand_id
1 'polypeptide(L)'
;MIPKSWFIIKDDTTRTFEVVDTGISENAFSNRVIALQRAGFSVTPVIVPVSNRHASKEHIAFTGYTREAGLYERLHRQQQKLMKEQFGEWEE
;
A
#
# COMPACT_ATOMS: atom_id res chain seq x y z
N MET A 1 5.71 -11.40 22.72
CA MET A 1 6.28 -11.07 21.38
C MET A 1 5.12 -10.58 20.52
N ILE A 2 5.15 -9.35 20.04
CA ILE A 2 4.14 -8.87 19.08
C ILE A 2 4.41 -9.63 17.76
N PRO A 3 3.41 -10.34 17.19
CA PRO A 3 3.61 -11.05 15.93
C PRO A 3 4.02 -10.06 14.84
N LYS A 4 5.07 -10.41 14.09
CA LYS A 4 5.47 -9.63 12.92
C LYS A 4 4.38 -9.82 11.86
N SER A 5 3.84 -8.73 11.33
CA SER A 5 2.91 -8.78 10.20
C SER A 5 3.59 -8.23 8.96
N TRP A 6 3.25 -8.79 7.81
CA TRP A 6 3.57 -8.18 6.53
C TRP A 6 2.38 -7.39 6.03
N PHE A 7 2.65 -6.15 5.65
CA PHE A 7 1.68 -5.24 5.06
C PHE A 7 1.81 -5.32 3.56
N ILE A 8 0.71 -5.50 2.87
CA ILE A 8 0.68 -5.65 1.42
C ILE A 8 -0.38 -4.72 0.88
N ILE A 9 -0.02 -3.95 -0.13
CA ILE A 9 -0.96 -3.13 -0.89
C ILE A 9 -1.14 -3.73 -2.27
N LYS A 10 -2.40 -3.81 -2.73
CA LYS A 10 -2.75 -4.16 -4.11
C LYS A 10 -3.33 -2.93 -4.79
N ASP A 11 -2.93 -2.71 -6.03
CA ASP A 11 -3.59 -1.79 -6.96
C ASP A 11 -4.44 -2.63 -7.90
N ASP A 12 -5.76 -2.55 -7.71
CA ASP A 12 -6.73 -3.37 -8.44
C ASP A 12 -6.94 -2.84 -9.87
N THR A 13 -6.53 -1.60 -10.14
CA THR A 13 -6.61 -0.96 -11.47
C THR A 13 -5.56 -1.55 -12.39
N THR A 14 -4.31 -1.61 -11.92
CA THR A 14 -3.17 -2.13 -12.70
C THR A 14 -2.92 -3.61 -12.47
N ARG A 15 -3.65 -4.22 -11.52
CA ARG A 15 -3.44 -5.59 -11.03
C ARG A 15 -1.99 -5.78 -10.59
N THR A 16 -1.48 -4.87 -9.79
CA THR A 16 -0.14 -4.99 -9.18
C THR A 16 -0.22 -5.05 -7.67
N PHE A 17 0.82 -5.58 -7.04
CA PHE A 17 0.93 -5.62 -5.59
C PHE A 17 2.36 -5.41 -5.10
N GLU A 18 2.49 -4.95 -3.87
CA GLU A 18 3.76 -4.80 -3.18
C GLU A 18 3.64 -5.22 -1.71
N VAL A 19 4.69 -5.87 -1.21
CA VAL A 19 4.89 -6.12 0.22
C VAL A 19 5.66 -4.93 0.80
N VAL A 20 5.01 -4.12 1.62
CA VAL A 20 5.58 -2.89 2.17
C VAL A 20 6.64 -3.23 3.23
N ASP A 21 7.89 -2.79 3.02
CA ASP A 21 9.02 -3.05 3.93
C ASP A 21 9.45 -1.85 4.78
N THR A 22 8.65 -0.78 4.79
CA THR A 22 9.06 0.53 5.33
C THR A 22 9.04 0.60 6.87
N GLY A 23 9.01 -0.53 7.58
CA GLY A 23 8.99 -0.56 9.05
C GLY A 23 7.80 0.17 9.70
N ILE A 24 6.69 0.34 8.96
CA ILE A 24 5.51 1.08 9.41
C ILE A 24 4.66 0.24 10.37
N SER A 25 3.92 0.90 11.26
CA SER A 25 2.91 0.25 12.09
C SER A 25 1.66 -0.10 11.28
N GLU A 26 0.88 -1.06 11.76
CA GLU A 26 -0.41 -1.41 11.16
C GLU A 26 -1.35 -0.20 11.06
N ASN A 27 -1.44 0.60 12.12
CA ASN A 27 -2.24 1.83 12.12
C ASN A 27 -1.78 2.81 11.04
N ALA A 28 -0.46 3.02 10.90
CA ALA A 28 0.07 3.90 9.88
C ALA A 28 -0.18 3.38 8.46
N PHE A 29 -0.08 2.06 8.25
CA PHE A 29 -0.41 1.41 6.99
C PHE A 29 -1.89 1.59 6.64
N SER A 30 -2.79 1.21 7.56
CA SER A 30 -4.24 1.29 7.37
C SER A 30 -4.71 2.72 7.09
N ASN A 31 -4.22 3.70 7.86
CA ASN A 31 -4.57 5.11 7.64
C ASN A 31 -4.15 5.61 6.25
N ARG A 32 -2.96 5.20 5.78
CA ARG A 32 -2.47 5.56 4.46
C ARG A 32 -3.30 4.93 3.34
N VAL A 33 -3.67 3.66 3.47
CA VAL A 33 -4.55 3.00 2.48
C VAL A 33 -5.94 3.64 2.45
N ILE A 34 -6.51 3.97 3.61
CA ILE A 34 -7.78 4.71 3.70
C ILE A 34 -7.67 6.06 2.99
N ALA A 35 -6.56 6.79 3.16
CA ALA A 35 -6.35 8.06 2.49
C ALA A 35 -6.27 7.90 0.95
N LEU A 36 -5.63 6.84 0.46
CA LEU A 36 -5.60 6.50 -0.97
C LEU A 36 -7.00 6.18 -1.49
N GLN A 37 -7.75 5.34 -0.81
CA GLN A 37 -9.12 4.99 -1.19
C GLN A 37 -10.03 6.24 -1.24
N ARG A 38 -9.91 7.14 -0.26
CA ARG A 38 -10.65 8.41 -0.23
C ARG A 38 -10.26 9.35 -1.37
N ALA A 39 -9.03 9.28 -1.85
CA ALA A 39 -8.57 10.00 -3.03
C ALA A 39 -9.01 9.33 -4.35
N GLY A 40 -9.80 8.25 -4.30
CA GLY A 40 -10.37 7.58 -5.47
C GLY A 40 -9.53 6.45 -6.05
N PHE A 41 -8.43 6.06 -5.38
CA PHE A 41 -7.61 4.92 -5.85
C PHE A 41 -8.29 3.59 -5.55
N SER A 42 -8.30 2.70 -6.54
CA SER A 42 -8.76 1.31 -6.37
C SER A 42 -7.63 0.47 -5.77
N VAL A 43 -7.48 0.54 -4.45
CA VAL A 43 -6.44 -0.18 -3.71
C VAL A 43 -7.02 -1.04 -2.59
N THR A 44 -6.44 -2.22 -2.41
CA THR A 44 -6.84 -3.19 -1.37
C THR A 44 -5.68 -3.46 -0.40
N PRO A 45 -5.87 -3.25 0.92
CA PRO A 45 -4.89 -3.65 1.92
C PRO A 45 -5.00 -5.14 2.23
N VAL A 46 -3.86 -5.81 2.43
CA VAL A 46 -3.79 -7.16 2.98
C VAL A 46 -2.75 -7.19 4.10
N ILE A 47 -3.13 -7.73 5.25
CA ILE A 47 -2.25 -7.91 6.41
C ILE A 47 -2.05 -9.40 6.61
N VAL A 48 -0.80 -9.85 6.50
CA VAL A 48 -0.46 -11.27 6.67
C VAL A 48 0.28 -11.43 7.99
N PRO A 49 -0.31 -12.10 8.99
CA PRO A 49 0.39 -12.41 10.23
C PRO A 49 1.49 -13.43 9.94
N VAL A 50 2.72 -13.14 10.37
CA VAL A 50 3.87 -14.01 10.18
C VAL A 50 4.10 -14.83 11.45
N SER A 51 3.65 -16.08 11.41
CA SER A 51 3.77 -17.02 12.54
C SER A 51 5.10 -17.79 12.55
N ASN A 52 5.79 -17.89 11.41
CA ASN A 52 7.00 -18.72 11.26
C ASN A 52 8.25 -17.88 10.99
N ARG A 53 9.36 -18.21 11.66
CA ARG A 53 10.67 -17.56 11.51
C ARG A 53 11.27 -17.73 10.11
N HIS A 54 10.83 -18.75 9.37
CA HIS A 54 11.26 -19.05 7.99
C HIS A 54 10.37 -18.45 6.90
N ALA A 55 9.35 -17.67 7.26
CA ALA A 55 8.48 -17.06 6.27
C ALA A 55 9.28 -16.04 5.44
N SER A 56 9.21 -16.17 4.11
CA SER A 56 9.87 -15.30 3.15
C SER A 56 8.84 -14.46 2.38
N LYS A 57 9.12 -13.17 2.22
CA LYS A 57 8.25 -12.24 1.49
C LYS A 57 8.23 -12.54 0.00
N GLU A 58 9.32 -13.11 -0.51
CA GLU A 58 9.55 -13.43 -1.91
C GLU A 58 8.52 -14.43 -2.44
N HIS A 59 8.01 -15.31 -1.58
CA HIS A 59 7.00 -16.32 -1.95
C HIS A 59 5.56 -15.80 -1.93
N ILE A 60 5.32 -14.57 -1.51
CA ILE A 60 3.96 -14.00 -1.53
C ILE A 60 3.57 -13.72 -2.99
N ALA A 61 2.53 -14.40 -3.45
CA ALA A 61 1.93 -14.20 -4.75
C ALA A 61 0.41 -14.05 -4.62
N PHE A 62 -0.19 -13.28 -5.52
CA PHE A 62 -1.63 -13.18 -5.67
C PHE A 62 -2.00 -13.53 -7.10
N THR A 63 -2.92 -14.48 -7.27
CA THR A 63 -3.38 -14.91 -8.59
C THR A 63 -3.91 -13.72 -9.38
N GLY A 64 -3.37 -13.51 -10.58
CA GLY A 64 -3.77 -12.42 -11.46
C GLY A 64 -3.14 -11.05 -11.13
N TYR A 65 -2.23 -10.98 -10.16
CA TYR A 65 -1.47 -9.76 -9.85
C TYR A 65 0.02 -9.92 -10.12
N THR A 66 0.65 -8.84 -10.56
CA THR A 66 2.10 -8.78 -10.77
C THR A 66 2.76 -8.02 -9.62
N ARG A 67 3.91 -8.49 -9.14
CA ARG A 67 4.66 -7.76 -8.12
C ARG A 67 5.27 -6.50 -8.73
N GLU A 68 5.05 -5.36 -8.11
CA GLU A 68 5.60 -4.07 -8.52
C GLU A 68 6.43 -3.49 -7.37
N ALA A 69 7.74 -3.35 -7.56
CA ALA A 69 8.60 -2.69 -6.58
C ALA A 69 8.37 -1.17 -6.61
N GLY A 70 8.10 -0.57 -5.46
CA GLY A 70 7.82 0.86 -5.34
C GLY A 70 6.37 1.26 -5.64
N LEU A 71 5.44 0.31 -5.74
CA LEU A 71 4.01 0.57 -5.91
C LEU A 71 3.47 1.54 -4.85
N TYR A 72 3.81 1.28 -3.59
CA TYR A 72 3.38 2.07 -2.45
C TYR A 72 3.84 3.53 -2.60
N GLU A 73 5.10 3.74 -2.95
CA GLU A 73 5.65 5.08 -3.20
C GLU A 73 5.02 5.75 -4.43
N ARG A 74 4.74 5.00 -5.49
CA ARG A 74 4.03 5.50 -6.67
C ARG A 74 2.64 6.01 -6.29
N LEU A 75 1.86 5.20 -5.56
CA LEU A 75 0.51 5.55 -5.13
C LEU A 75 0.51 6.81 -4.24
N HIS A 76 1.47 6.91 -3.30
CA HIS A 76 1.65 8.12 -2.47
C HIS A 76 1.96 9.36 -3.30
N ARG A 77 2.86 9.28 -4.28
CA ARG A 77 3.15 10.42 -5.17
C ARG A 77 1.95 10.82 -6.00
N GLN A 78 1.18 9.85 -6.52
CA GLN A 78 -0.04 10.12 -7.28
C GLN A 78 -1.09 10.82 -6.40
N GLN A 79 -1.27 10.37 -5.15
CA GLN A 79 -2.15 11.01 -4.19
C GLN A 79 -1.73 12.45 -3.90
N GLN A 80 -0.45 12.70 -3.61
CA GLN A 80 0.05 14.04 -3.35
C GLN A 80 -0.15 14.98 -4.55
N LYS A 81 0.03 14.46 -5.76
CA LYS A 81 -0.22 15.21 -7.00
C LYS A 81 -1.71 15.60 -7.11
N LEU A 82 -2.63 14.65 -6.93
CA LEU A 82 -4.07 14.93 -6.96
C LEU A 82 -4.50 15.93 -5.89
N MET A 83 -3.96 15.83 -4.68
CA MET A 83 -4.26 16.80 -3.62
C MET A 83 -3.78 18.21 -3.99
N LYS A 84 -2.58 18.34 -4.59
CA LYS A 84 -2.11 19.64 -5.07
C LYS A 84 -2.99 20.22 -6.18
N GLU A 85 -3.47 19.37 -7.09
CA GLU A 85 -4.38 19.81 -8.16
C GLU A 85 -5.76 20.20 -7.60
N GLN A 86 -6.28 19.47 -6.62
CA GLN A 86 -7.61 19.71 -6.04
C GLN A 86 -7.65 20.91 -5.08
N PHE A 87 -6.56 21.19 -4.35
CA PHE A 87 -6.52 22.24 -3.33
C PHE A 87 -5.59 23.41 -3.70
N GLY A 88 -4.85 23.32 -4.80
CA GLY A 88 -3.96 24.38 -5.28
C GLY A 88 -4.66 25.56 -5.96
N GLU A 89 -5.98 25.51 -6.14
CA GLU A 89 -6.79 26.65 -6.62
C GLU A 89 -7.22 27.61 -5.51
N TRP A 90 -6.86 27.37 -4.24
CA TRP A 90 -7.10 28.30 -3.13
C TRP A 90 -5.89 29.23 -2.89
N GLU A 91 -5.50 30.02 -3.89
CA GLU A 91 -4.68 31.21 -3.69
C GLU A 91 -5.27 32.38 -4.51
N GLU A 92 -6.16 33.15 -3.86
CA GLU A 92 -6.39 34.58 -4.12
C GLU A 92 -6.42 35.33 -2.79
#